data_AF-A0A498DN73-F1
#
_entry.id   AF-A0A498DN73-F1
#
_cell.length_a   1.000
_cell.length_b   1.000
_cell.length_c   1.000
_cell.angle_alpha   90.00
_cell.angle_beta   90.00
_cell.angle_gamma   90.00
#
_symmetry.space_group_name_H-M   'P 1'
#
loop_
_entity.id
_entity.type
_entity.pdbx_description
1 polymer ?
#
loop_
_entity_poly.entity_id
_entity_poly.type
_entity_poly.pdbx_seq_one_letter_code
_entity_poly.pdbx_strand_id
1 'polypeptide(L)'
;MAAWLLKPGHRAIYVIALAVMVSCSIQTSVMAAEMPLTHNNQVQQPALTGEDIIMESLRRHELYPYVYEEQSLILMDAKQHRDVRRMKRYSRLEPGGTFKAMLTFTYPESIAGAALLFTRQQDGERKKRFYLPALGTHLIEYTGGVAGSQMLGSEFSLEDLMPEDMDAFEYHRMKDVIDGDNAYFVVQAISKRDKTNVRRSYAERKLLIRQDNFFVTHVDYLDQKGALVKRQTRHDIHQVNGEMWRADMMMAENFLNHHRSILKVDRRVYSSDYVPEFIFDISSFVPATSQPAAESSDPNPEVAEEAP
;
A
#
# COMPACT_ATOMS: atom_id res chain seq x y z
N MET A 1 -59.45 2.09 -21.77
CA MET A 1 -60.28 3.17 -21.18
C MET A 1 -59.39 4.37 -20.91
N ALA A 2 -59.70 5.50 -21.55
CA ALA A 2 -59.29 6.92 -21.36
C ALA A 2 -57.82 7.21 -20.96
N ALA A 3 -56.92 7.82 -21.75
CA ALA A 3 -56.94 9.05 -22.58
C ALA A 3 -57.16 10.35 -21.81
N TRP A 4 -56.23 11.33 -21.90
CA TRP A 4 -56.36 12.82 -21.95
C TRP A 4 -54.91 13.42 -21.91
N LEU A 5 -54.28 13.81 -23.04
CA LEU A 5 -54.27 15.13 -23.75
C LEU A 5 -53.75 16.31 -22.87
N LEU A 6 -52.59 16.94 -23.10
CA LEU A 6 -52.06 17.82 -24.19
C LEU A 6 -52.13 19.33 -23.85
N LYS A 7 -50.94 19.94 -23.58
CA LYS A 7 -50.36 21.26 -24.06
C LYS A 7 -51.16 22.59 -23.94
N PRO A 8 -50.67 23.79 -24.39
CA PRO A 8 -49.40 24.53 -24.18
C PRO A 8 -49.58 26.09 -24.00
N GLY A 9 -48.47 26.86 -23.93
CA GLY A 9 -48.37 28.29 -24.31
C GLY A 9 -48.54 29.30 -23.15
N HIS A 10 -47.74 30.36 -22.99
CA HIS A 10 -47.84 31.60 -23.77
C HIS A 10 -46.50 32.37 -23.85
N ARG A 11 -46.21 32.93 -25.03
CA ARG A 11 -45.27 34.04 -25.28
C ARG A 11 -46.05 35.36 -25.16
N ALA A 12 -45.42 36.42 -24.67
CA ALA A 12 -45.85 37.79 -24.92
C ALA A 12 -44.63 38.72 -25.04
N ILE A 13 -44.66 39.55 -26.08
CA ILE A 13 -43.66 40.55 -26.47
C ILE A 13 -44.35 41.93 -26.40
N TYR A 14 -43.52 42.97 -26.18
CA TYR A 14 -43.71 44.42 -26.40
C TYR A 14 -44.55 45.21 -25.39
N VAL A 15 -43.99 46.31 -24.86
CA VAL A 15 -44.33 47.70 -25.25
C VAL A 15 -43.18 48.65 -24.89
N ILE A 16 -42.89 49.53 -25.84
CA ILE A 16 -41.95 50.66 -25.86
C ILE A 16 -42.49 51.82 -25.02
N ALA A 17 -41.65 52.48 -24.24
CA ALA A 17 -41.89 53.84 -23.77
C ALA A 17 -40.62 54.69 -23.91
N LEU A 18 -40.70 55.64 -24.84
CA LEU A 18 -39.74 56.68 -25.18
C LEU A 18 -40.15 57.95 -24.42
N ALA A 19 -39.25 58.60 -23.67
CA ALA A 19 -39.37 60.03 -23.36
C ALA A 19 -38.08 60.67 -22.82
N VAL A 20 -37.50 61.51 -23.69
CA VAL A 20 -36.96 62.86 -23.45
C VAL A 20 -35.65 63.02 -22.66
N MET A 21 -34.66 63.52 -23.42
CA MET A 21 -33.38 64.05 -22.97
C MET A 21 -33.53 65.32 -22.12
N VAL A 22 -32.72 65.42 -21.07
CA VAL A 22 -32.17 66.70 -20.60
C VAL A 22 -30.65 66.55 -20.49
N SER A 23 -29.97 67.26 -21.38
CA SER A 23 -28.53 67.48 -21.40
C SER A 23 -28.11 68.38 -20.24
N CYS A 24 -27.13 67.94 -19.45
CA CYS A 24 -26.30 68.83 -18.64
C CYS A 24 -24.85 68.38 -18.78
N SER A 25 -24.11 69.11 -19.61
CA SER A 25 -22.67 68.97 -19.78
C SER A 25 -21.98 69.57 -18.55
N ILE A 26 -21.37 68.72 -17.72
CA ILE A 26 -20.32 69.15 -16.80
C ILE A 26 -19.08 68.35 -17.15
N GLN A 27 -18.16 69.04 -17.81
CA GLN A 27 -16.88 68.52 -18.24
C GLN A 27 -15.94 68.58 -17.04
N THR A 28 -15.86 67.50 -16.27
CA THR A 28 -14.82 67.32 -15.26
C THR A 28 -13.66 66.58 -15.90
N SER A 29 -12.59 67.31 -16.18
CA SER A 29 -11.28 66.74 -16.54
C SER A 29 -10.75 65.92 -15.36
N VAL A 30 -11.00 64.60 -15.39
CA VAL A 30 -10.27 63.66 -14.53
C VAL A 30 -9.01 63.30 -15.29
N MET A 31 -7.88 63.86 -14.87
CA MET A 31 -6.56 63.36 -15.23
C MET A 31 -6.46 61.94 -14.67
N ALA A 32 -6.60 60.94 -15.54
CA ALA A 32 -6.31 59.56 -15.21
C ALA A 32 -4.80 59.42 -15.04
N ALA A 33 -4.33 59.46 -13.80
CA ALA A 33 -3.03 58.93 -13.45
C ALA A 33 -3.12 57.40 -13.59
N GLU A 34 -2.62 56.87 -14.70
CA GLU A 34 -2.37 55.43 -14.85
C GLU A 34 -1.32 55.02 -13.82
N MET A 35 -1.77 54.45 -12.70
CA MET A 35 -0.88 53.71 -11.81
C MET A 35 -0.55 52.38 -12.47
N PRO A 36 0.72 51.97 -12.59
CA PRO A 36 1.05 50.64 -13.07
C PRO A 36 0.54 49.63 -12.03
N LEU A 37 -0.43 48.81 -12.43
CA LEU A 37 -0.83 47.61 -11.69
C LEU A 37 0.30 46.59 -11.77
N THR A 38 1.37 46.79 -11.00
CA THR A 38 2.36 45.75 -10.72
C THR A 38 2.05 45.11 -9.37
N HIS A 39 1.23 44.07 -9.39
CA HIS A 39 1.48 42.86 -8.61
C HIS A 39 0.60 41.73 -9.14
N ASN A 40 1.18 40.95 -10.05
CA ASN A 40 0.67 39.63 -10.40
C ASN A 40 0.99 38.69 -9.22
N ASN A 41 0.24 38.84 -8.12
CA ASN A 41 0.33 37.93 -6.99
C ASN A 41 -0.49 36.69 -7.34
N GLN A 42 0.04 35.89 -8.28
CA GLN A 42 -0.27 34.48 -8.32
C GLN A 42 0.19 33.94 -6.98
N VAL A 43 -0.75 33.64 -6.08
CA VAL A 43 -0.47 32.84 -4.89
C VAL A 43 0.04 31.51 -5.41
N GLN A 44 1.36 31.40 -5.59
CA GLN A 44 2.02 30.16 -5.89
C GLN A 44 1.73 29.28 -4.68
N GLN A 45 0.83 28.30 -4.86
CA GLN A 45 0.68 27.26 -3.85
C GLN A 45 2.08 26.73 -3.55
N PRO A 46 2.46 26.62 -2.26
CA PRO A 46 3.77 26.11 -1.93
C PRO A 46 3.93 24.75 -2.63
N ALA A 47 5.03 24.58 -3.34
CA ALA A 47 5.30 23.33 -4.04
C ALA A 47 5.28 22.20 -3.01
N LEU A 48 4.45 21.17 -3.24
CA LEU A 48 4.34 20.00 -2.36
C LEU A 48 5.72 19.47 -1.99
N THR A 49 5.95 19.23 -0.71
CA THR A 49 7.18 18.59 -0.21
C THR A 49 7.16 17.08 -0.51
N GLY A 50 8.29 16.40 -0.30
CA GLY A 50 8.35 14.94 -0.44
C GLY A 50 7.41 14.23 0.54
N GLU A 51 7.32 14.74 1.78
CA GLU A 51 6.43 14.22 2.81
C GLU A 51 4.96 14.41 2.43
N ASP A 52 4.57 15.58 1.91
CA ASP A 52 3.20 15.85 1.46
C ASP A 52 2.77 14.88 0.35
N ILE A 53 3.66 14.61 -0.61
CA ILE A 53 3.39 13.71 -1.74
C ILE A 53 3.17 12.28 -1.25
N ILE A 54 4.02 11.80 -0.34
CA ILE A 54 3.89 10.46 0.23
C ILE A 54 2.62 10.37 1.07
N MET A 55 2.38 11.33 1.97
CA MET A 55 1.17 11.36 2.79
C MET A 55 -0.10 11.34 1.94
N GLU A 56 -0.14 12.09 0.84
CA GLU A 56 -1.28 12.08 -0.08
C GLU A 56 -1.42 10.75 -0.83
N SER A 57 -0.30 10.14 -1.26
CA SER A 57 -0.29 8.78 -1.82
C SER A 57 -0.87 7.77 -0.82
N LEU A 58 -0.46 7.80 0.46
CA LEU A 58 -0.99 6.89 1.48
C LEU A 58 -2.48 7.16 1.72
N ARG A 59 -2.89 8.42 1.84
CA ARG A 59 -4.30 8.80 2.05
C ARG A 59 -5.21 8.26 0.94
N ARG A 60 -4.77 8.33 -0.33
CA ARG A 60 -5.58 7.89 -1.49
C ARG A 60 -5.55 6.40 -1.71
N HIS A 61 -4.43 5.76 -1.43
CA HIS A 61 -4.18 4.41 -1.93
C HIS A 61 -3.98 3.40 -0.82
N GLU A 62 -3.52 3.77 0.36
CA GLU A 62 -3.27 2.78 1.39
C GLU A 62 -4.54 2.35 2.12
N LEU A 63 -4.55 1.05 2.45
CA LEU A 63 -5.41 0.43 3.46
C LEU A 63 -6.92 0.59 3.24
N TYR A 64 -7.47 -0.36 2.47
CA TYR A 64 -8.87 -0.73 2.68
C TYR A 64 -9.00 -1.56 3.95
N PRO A 65 -10.09 -1.39 4.74
CA PRO A 65 -10.21 -2.07 6.04
C PRO A 65 -10.07 -3.59 5.96
N TYR A 66 -10.58 -4.20 4.88
CA TYR A 66 -10.54 -5.64 4.69
C TYR A 66 -10.17 -5.94 3.24
N VAL A 67 -9.03 -6.58 3.02
CA VAL A 67 -8.56 -6.98 1.69
C VAL A 67 -8.11 -8.43 1.71
N TYR A 68 -8.68 -9.23 0.82
CA TYR A 68 -8.24 -10.58 0.50
C TYR A 68 -7.66 -10.61 -0.91
N GLU A 69 -6.52 -11.29 -1.07
CA GLU A 69 -5.88 -11.49 -2.38
C GLU A 69 -5.44 -12.95 -2.56
N GLU A 70 -5.64 -13.47 -3.77
CA GLU A 70 -4.95 -14.67 -4.27
C GLU A 70 -3.85 -14.20 -5.22
N GLN A 71 -2.64 -14.71 -5.03
CA GLN A 71 -1.47 -14.22 -5.75
C GLN A 71 -0.62 -15.37 -6.29
N SER A 72 -0.09 -15.15 -7.48
CA SER A 72 0.93 -15.99 -8.11
C SER A 72 2.26 -15.24 -8.15
N LEU A 73 3.33 -15.88 -7.70
CA LEU A 73 4.68 -15.34 -7.70
C LEU A 73 5.58 -16.22 -8.56
N ILE A 74 6.16 -15.62 -9.60
CA ILE A 74 7.10 -16.26 -10.50
C ILE A 74 8.49 -15.72 -10.20
N LEU A 75 9.42 -16.61 -9.90
CA LEU A 75 10.83 -16.29 -9.69
C LEU A 75 11.62 -16.73 -10.91
N MET A 76 12.56 -15.90 -11.33
CA MET A 76 13.45 -16.15 -12.46
C MET A 76 14.89 -15.88 -12.04
N ASP A 77 15.75 -16.87 -12.19
CA ASP A 77 17.19 -16.70 -12.00
C ASP A 77 17.86 -16.09 -13.25
N ALA A 78 19.17 -15.81 -13.16
CA ALA A 78 19.95 -15.27 -14.28
C ALA A 78 19.97 -16.18 -15.52
N LYS A 79 19.73 -17.48 -15.35
CA LYS A 79 19.69 -18.51 -16.41
C LYS A 79 18.27 -18.75 -16.95
N GLN A 80 17.28 -17.95 -16.53
CA GLN A 80 15.87 -18.05 -16.90
C GLN A 80 15.16 -19.30 -16.37
N HIS A 81 15.71 -19.99 -15.36
CA HIS A 81 14.97 -21.02 -14.66
C HIS A 81 13.83 -20.39 -13.87
N ARG A 82 12.66 -21.05 -13.88
CA ARG A 82 11.44 -20.55 -13.27
C ARG A 82 11.03 -21.39 -12.09
N ASP A 83 10.74 -20.73 -10.98
CA ASP A 83 10.02 -21.29 -9.84
C ASP A 83 8.71 -20.52 -9.64
N VAL A 84 7.65 -21.22 -9.22
CA VAL A 84 6.31 -20.64 -9.09
C VAL A 84 5.79 -20.92 -7.70
N ARG A 85 5.23 -19.89 -7.08
CA ARG A 85 4.58 -19.96 -5.77
C ARG A 85 3.19 -19.40 -5.87
N ARG A 86 2.28 -19.95 -5.07
CA ARG A 86 0.96 -19.37 -4.87
C ARG A 86 0.78 -19.04 -3.41
N MET A 87 0.10 -17.93 -3.15
CA MET A 87 -0.16 -17.47 -1.81
C MET A 87 -1.52 -16.81 -1.70
N LYS A 88 -2.05 -16.81 -0.47
CA LYS A 88 -3.19 -15.98 -0.09
C LYS A 88 -2.70 -14.90 0.84
N ARG A 89 -3.23 -13.69 0.65
CA ARG A 89 -2.96 -12.56 1.51
C ARG A 89 -4.25 -12.04 2.11
N TYR A 90 -4.22 -11.80 3.40
CA TYR A 90 -5.29 -11.21 4.18
C TYR A 90 -4.74 -9.94 4.81
N SER A 91 -5.47 -8.85 4.75
CA SER A 91 -5.10 -7.58 5.36
C SER A 91 -6.31 -6.95 6.01
N ARG A 92 -6.15 -6.56 7.27
CA ARG A 92 -7.21 -6.08 8.14
C ARG A 92 -6.74 -4.85 8.91
N LEU A 93 -7.49 -3.75 8.81
CA LEU A 93 -7.32 -2.55 9.63
C LEU A 93 -8.52 -2.47 10.59
N GLU A 94 -8.27 -2.66 11.87
CA GLU A 94 -9.32 -2.60 12.89
C GLU A 94 -9.71 -1.16 13.20
N PRO A 95 -10.95 -0.93 13.67
CA PRO A 95 -11.31 0.32 14.34
C PRO A 95 -10.31 0.61 15.48
N GLY A 96 -9.62 1.75 15.39
CA GLY A 96 -8.55 2.14 16.32
C GLY A 96 -7.13 2.05 15.74
N GLY A 97 -6.94 1.48 14.55
CA GLY A 97 -5.68 1.62 13.80
C GLY A 97 -4.71 0.44 13.89
N THR A 98 -5.08 -0.62 14.64
CA THR A 98 -4.33 -1.89 14.62
C THR A 98 -4.45 -2.51 13.22
N PHE A 99 -3.31 -2.75 12.59
CA PHE A 99 -3.23 -3.40 11.29
C PHE A 99 -2.68 -4.81 11.44
N LYS A 100 -3.35 -5.79 10.83
CA LYS A 100 -2.94 -7.19 10.77
C LYS A 100 -2.82 -7.61 9.31
N ALA A 101 -1.76 -8.32 8.96
CA ALA A 101 -1.62 -8.94 7.64
C ALA A 101 -1.12 -10.38 7.79
N MET A 102 -1.76 -11.30 7.07
CA MET A 102 -1.40 -12.71 7.05
C MET A 102 -1.12 -13.10 5.59
N LEU A 103 0.03 -13.68 5.32
CA LEU A 103 0.41 -14.20 4.01
C LEU A 103 0.69 -15.70 4.14
N THR A 104 -0.03 -16.53 3.40
CA THR A 104 0.05 -17.99 3.50
C THR A 104 0.42 -18.59 2.16
N PHE A 105 1.45 -19.43 2.13
CA PHE A 105 1.84 -20.15 0.92
C PHE A 105 0.92 -21.36 0.71
N THR A 106 0.45 -21.52 -0.52
CA THR A 106 -0.43 -22.63 -0.92
C THR A 106 0.22 -23.55 -1.95
N TYR A 107 1.34 -23.14 -2.55
CA TYR A 107 2.12 -23.92 -3.52
C TYR A 107 3.57 -23.39 -3.60
N PRO A 108 4.58 -24.25 -3.86
CA PRO A 108 4.52 -25.72 -3.98
C PRO A 108 4.24 -26.45 -2.67
N GLU A 109 3.98 -27.75 -2.74
CA GLU A 109 3.70 -28.61 -1.58
C GLU A 109 4.78 -28.51 -0.50
N SER A 110 6.06 -28.38 -0.91
CA SER A 110 7.20 -28.26 0.00
C SER A 110 7.18 -27.02 0.90
N ILE A 111 6.43 -25.97 0.54
CA ILE A 111 6.28 -24.75 1.34
C ILE A 111 4.82 -24.45 1.69
N ALA A 112 3.89 -25.31 1.29
CA ALA A 112 2.47 -25.11 1.56
C ALA A 112 2.22 -25.08 3.08
N GLY A 113 1.44 -24.11 3.53
CA GLY A 113 1.18 -23.86 4.95
C GLY A 113 2.20 -22.95 5.63
N ALA A 114 3.33 -22.61 4.99
CA ALA A 114 4.20 -21.55 5.51
C ALA A 114 3.42 -20.23 5.57
N ALA A 115 3.54 -19.51 6.69
CA ALA A 115 2.75 -18.32 6.95
C ALA A 115 3.56 -17.19 7.59
N LEU A 116 3.31 -15.96 7.14
CA LEU A 116 3.89 -14.75 7.70
C LEU A 116 2.76 -13.91 8.29
N LEU A 117 2.84 -13.65 9.59
CA LEU A 117 1.94 -12.74 10.30
C LEU A 117 2.68 -11.45 10.62
N PHE A 118 2.11 -10.35 10.16
CA PHE A 118 2.49 -9.00 10.55
C PHE A 118 1.38 -8.36 11.38
N THR A 119 1.78 -7.66 12.45
CA THR A 119 0.88 -6.82 13.23
C THR A 119 1.54 -5.49 13.54
N ARG A 120 0.81 -4.40 13.32
CA ARG A 120 1.14 -3.05 13.81
C ARG A 120 0.06 -2.64 14.80
N GLN A 121 0.43 -2.43 16.05
CA GLN A 121 -0.46 -1.93 17.09
C GLN A 121 -0.66 -0.42 16.96
N GLN A 122 -1.63 0.11 17.70
CA GLN A 122 -2.00 1.53 17.67
C GLN A 122 -0.87 2.44 18.16
N ASP A 123 -0.07 1.96 19.11
CA ASP A 123 1.11 2.64 19.64
C ASP A 123 2.33 2.58 18.71
N GLY A 124 2.18 1.94 17.54
CA GLY A 124 3.24 1.77 16.55
C GLY A 124 4.10 0.52 16.77
N GLU A 125 3.87 -0.28 17.83
CA GLU A 125 4.58 -1.54 18.05
C GLU A 125 4.34 -2.50 16.87
N ARG A 126 5.42 -3.12 16.37
CA ARG A 126 5.38 -4.00 15.20
C ARG A 126 5.92 -5.37 15.52
N LYS A 127 5.16 -6.39 15.15
CA LYS A 127 5.54 -7.79 15.30
C LYS A 127 5.48 -8.48 13.95
N LYS A 128 6.57 -9.18 13.62
CA LYS A 128 6.71 -10.02 12.43
C LYS A 128 6.96 -11.44 12.94
N ARG A 129 6.07 -12.36 12.59
CA ARG A 129 6.10 -13.73 13.09
C ARG A 129 6.00 -14.69 11.92
N PHE A 130 6.86 -15.69 11.89
CA PHE A 130 6.96 -16.64 10.78
C PHE A 130 6.68 -18.06 11.25
N TYR A 131 5.83 -18.74 10.49
CA TYR A 131 5.45 -20.12 10.72
C TYR A 131 5.94 -21.00 9.56
N LEU A 132 6.71 -22.04 9.89
CA LEU A 132 7.18 -23.06 8.96
C LEU A 132 6.70 -24.42 9.44
N PRO A 133 5.75 -25.06 8.74
CA PRO A 133 5.27 -26.39 9.12
C PRO A 133 6.39 -27.42 9.28
N ALA A 134 7.41 -27.34 8.41
CA ALA A 134 8.55 -28.26 8.41
C ALA A 134 9.49 -28.11 9.62
N LEU A 135 9.46 -26.98 10.33
CA LEU A 135 10.27 -26.75 11.55
C LEU A 135 9.47 -26.98 12.84
N GLY A 136 8.24 -27.48 12.74
CA GLY A 136 7.35 -27.73 13.87
C GLY A 136 6.32 -26.63 14.09
N THR A 137 5.73 -26.61 15.29
CA THR A 137 4.60 -25.73 15.62
C THR A 137 4.99 -24.40 16.24
N HIS A 138 6.29 -24.19 16.42
CA HIS A 138 6.80 -22.99 17.05
C HIS A 138 6.85 -21.83 16.07
N LEU A 139 6.33 -20.71 16.53
CA LEU A 139 6.39 -19.45 15.83
C LEU A 139 7.77 -18.84 16.05
N ILE A 140 8.47 -18.53 14.96
CA ILE A 140 9.74 -17.83 15.04
C ILE A 140 9.42 -16.34 14.99
N GLU A 141 9.56 -15.66 16.13
CA GLU A 141 9.50 -14.21 16.18
C GLU A 141 10.76 -13.63 15.54
N TYR A 142 10.55 -12.74 14.57
CA TYR A 142 11.64 -12.15 13.82
C TYR A 142 12.06 -10.83 14.45
N THR A 143 13.05 -10.87 15.34
CA THR A 143 13.59 -9.69 16.06
C THR A 143 14.78 -9.04 15.36
N GLY A 144 15.26 -9.63 14.26
CA GLY A 144 16.48 -9.22 13.57
C GLY A 144 16.26 -8.18 12.48
N GLY A 145 17.20 -7.25 12.38
CA GLY A 145 17.33 -6.29 11.29
C GLY A 145 17.81 -6.88 9.96
N VAL A 146 17.37 -8.08 9.57
CA VAL A 146 17.49 -8.48 8.15
C VAL A 146 16.32 -7.85 7.44
N ALA A 147 16.38 -6.53 7.34
CA ALA A 147 15.75 -5.88 6.22
C ALA A 147 16.20 -6.67 4.97
N GLY A 148 15.26 -7.18 4.19
CA GLY A 148 15.57 -7.92 2.98
C GLY A 148 15.71 -9.44 3.14
N SER A 149 15.07 -10.07 4.14
CA SER A 149 14.73 -11.50 3.98
C SER A 149 13.76 -11.62 2.80
N GLN A 150 14.35 -11.82 1.63
CA GLN A 150 13.69 -12.17 0.39
C GLN A 150 12.64 -13.23 0.69
N MET A 151 11.39 -12.95 0.35
CA MET A 151 10.25 -13.79 0.67
C MET A 151 10.47 -15.18 0.03
N LEU A 152 10.97 -16.09 0.85
CA LEU A 152 11.44 -17.44 0.48
C LEU A 152 12.30 -17.48 -0.80
N GLY A 153 13.18 -16.49 -1.00
CA GLY A 153 14.08 -16.43 -2.16
C GLY A 153 13.58 -15.64 -3.37
N SER A 154 12.47 -14.90 -3.22
CA SER A 154 12.02 -13.94 -4.25
C SER A 154 12.71 -12.58 -4.12
N GLU A 155 12.66 -11.75 -5.15
CA GLU A 155 13.21 -10.39 -5.09
C GLU A 155 12.32 -9.39 -4.32
N PHE A 156 11.20 -9.85 -3.76
CA PHE A 156 10.37 -9.09 -2.81
C PHE A 156 10.77 -9.42 -1.38
N SER A 157 10.94 -8.39 -0.56
CA SER A 157 11.00 -8.49 0.89
C SER A 157 9.59 -8.38 1.49
N LEU A 158 9.41 -8.82 2.74
CA LEU A 158 8.15 -8.61 3.45
C LEU A 158 7.79 -7.12 3.53
N GLU A 159 8.78 -6.24 3.67
CA GLU A 159 8.58 -4.79 3.77
C GLU A 159 8.04 -4.19 2.46
N ASP A 160 8.42 -4.75 1.30
CA ASP A 160 7.90 -4.30 0.00
C ASP A 160 6.39 -4.58 -0.17
N LEU A 161 5.84 -5.47 0.66
CA LEU A 161 4.43 -5.85 0.65
C LEU A 161 3.64 -5.16 1.78
N MET A 162 4.31 -4.53 2.73
CA MET A 162 3.67 -3.87 3.87
C MET A 162 3.35 -2.40 3.57
N PRO A 163 2.42 -1.78 4.31
CA PRO A 163 2.19 -0.33 4.23
C PRO A 163 3.48 0.45 4.52
N GLU A 164 3.61 1.63 3.90
CA GLU A 164 4.74 2.52 4.09
C GLU A 164 4.86 2.96 5.56
N ASP A 165 6.10 3.06 6.03
CA ASP A 165 6.41 3.55 7.36
C ASP A 165 7.04 4.93 7.27
N MET A 166 6.22 5.97 7.43
CA MET A 166 6.71 7.35 7.35
C MET A 166 7.72 7.70 8.46
N ASP A 167 7.71 6.99 9.58
CA ASP A 167 8.66 7.26 10.67
C ASP A 167 10.07 6.74 10.34
N ALA A 168 10.20 5.72 9.49
CA ALA A 168 11.50 5.13 9.14
C ALA A 168 12.32 5.92 8.13
N PHE A 169 11.72 6.88 7.41
CA PHE A 169 12.37 7.58 6.31
C PHE A 169 12.22 9.10 6.40
N GLU A 170 13.21 9.80 5.85
CA GLU A 170 13.13 11.23 5.49
C GLU A 170 12.83 11.33 3.99
N TYR A 171 11.91 12.21 3.61
CA TYR A 171 11.43 12.33 2.24
C TYR A 171 11.80 13.67 1.62
N HIS A 172 12.50 13.63 0.49
CA HIS A 172 12.91 14.80 -0.26
C HIS A 172 12.34 14.76 -1.67
N ARG A 173 11.64 15.83 -2.06
CA ARG A 173 11.20 15.99 -3.45
C ARG A 173 12.40 16.35 -4.32
N MET A 174 12.56 15.61 -5.41
CA MET A 174 13.55 15.87 -6.44
C MET A 174 12.90 16.56 -7.65
N LYS A 175 13.69 16.77 -8.70
CA LYS A 175 13.15 17.26 -9.98
C LYS A 175 12.16 16.24 -10.54
N ASP A 176 10.94 16.69 -10.79
CA ASP A 176 9.89 15.93 -11.46
C ASP A 176 10.32 15.49 -12.87
N VAL A 177 9.74 14.40 -13.35
CA VAL A 177 10.05 13.83 -14.68
C VAL A 177 8.78 13.54 -15.46
N ILE A 178 8.91 13.49 -16.78
CA ILE A 178 7.87 13.00 -17.70
C ILE A 178 8.41 11.73 -18.34
N ASP A 179 7.62 10.66 -18.31
CA ASP A 179 7.92 9.40 -18.97
C ASP A 179 6.68 8.90 -19.73
N GLY A 180 6.82 8.79 -21.05
CA GLY A 180 5.69 8.63 -21.97
C GLY A 180 4.66 9.75 -21.79
N ASP A 181 3.41 9.36 -21.58
CA ASP A 181 2.27 10.27 -21.41
C ASP A 181 2.03 10.71 -19.95
N ASN A 182 2.88 10.28 -19.01
CA ASN A 182 2.68 10.53 -17.59
C ASN A 182 3.72 11.48 -17.02
N ALA A 183 3.27 12.42 -16.18
CA ALA A 183 4.12 13.24 -15.33
C ALA A 183 4.27 12.59 -13.94
N TYR A 184 5.46 12.66 -13.38
CA TYR A 184 5.81 12.05 -12.10
C TYR A 184 6.42 13.05 -11.14
N PHE A 185 5.92 13.04 -9.90
CA PHE A 185 6.72 13.46 -8.77
C PHE A 185 7.85 12.44 -8.55
N VAL A 186 9.05 12.94 -8.32
CA VAL A 186 10.18 12.12 -7.91
C VAL A 186 10.47 12.40 -6.44
N VAL A 187 10.35 11.37 -5.59
CA VAL A 187 10.60 11.48 -4.15
C VAL A 187 11.73 10.55 -3.76
N GLN A 188 12.77 11.11 -3.15
CA GLN A 188 13.84 10.38 -2.50
C GLN A 188 13.42 10.06 -1.06
N ALA A 189 13.52 8.80 -0.65
CA ALA A 189 13.28 8.35 0.71
C ALA A 189 14.59 7.81 1.31
N ILE A 190 15.15 8.51 2.29
CA ILE A 190 16.41 8.17 2.95
C ILE A 190 16.11 7.50 4.29
N SER A 191 16.69 6.34 4.54
CA SER A 191 16.47 5.61 5.79
C SER A 191 17.02 6.40 6.99
N LYS A 192 16.18 6.76 7.98
CA LYS A 192 16.65 7.37 9.23
C LYS A 192 17.50 6.38 10.02
N ARG A 193 18.72 6.70 10.43
CA ARG A 193 19.54 5.78 11.24
C ARG A 193 18.75 5.32 12.47
N ASP A 194 18.51 4.02 12.58
CA ASP A 194 17.82 3.47 13.75
C ASP A 194 18.78 3.48 14.95
N LYS A 195 18.27 3.84 16.13
CA LYS A 195 18.97 3.71 17.41
C LYS A 195 19.28 2.25 17.76
N THR A 196 18.61 1.29 17.11
CA THR A 196 18.72 -0.16 17.38
C THR A 196 19.78 -0.90 16.56
N ASN A 197 20.61 -0.22 15.75
CA ASN A 197 21.61 -0.86 14.85
C ASN A 197 21.02 -1.85 13.81
N VAL A 198 19.72 -1.80 13.54
CA VAL A 198 19.09 -2.57 12.45
C VAL A 198 19.63 -2.06 11.10
N ARG A 199 20.43 -2.89 10.43
CA ARG A 199 20.88 -2.62 9.05
C ARG A 199 19.69 -2.71 8.10
N ARG A 200 19.19 -1.58 7.62
CA ARG A 200 18.26 -1.58 6.47
C ARG A 200 19.03 -2.02 5.21
N SER A 201 18.40 -2.82 4.34
CA SER A 201 19.07 -3.40 3.15
C SER A 201 19.44 -2.36 2.11
N TYR A 202 18.76 -1.21 2.12
CA TYR A 202 18.91 -0.15 1.16
C TYR A 202 19.10 1.16 1.90
N ALA A 203 20.05 1.97 1.42
CA ALA A 203 20.31 3.28 2.02
C ALA A 203 19.21 4.27 1.66
N GLU A 204 18.71 4.15 0.43
CA GLU A 204 17.84 5.12 -0.22
C GLU A 204 16.87 4.42 -1.19
N ARG A 205 15.67 4.98 -1.32
CA ARG A 205 14.73 4.66 -2.39
C ARG A 205 14.41 5.91 -3.20
N LYS A 206 14.24 5.77 -4.50
CA LYS A 206 13.70 6.82 -5.38
C LYS A 206 12.36 6.36 -5.94
N LEU A 207 11.29 7.03 -5.53
CA LEU A 207 9.91 6.72 -5.85
C LEU A 207 9.45 7.63 -6.98
N LEU A 208 8.85 7.05 -8.02
CA LEU A 208 8.14 7.78 -9.06
C LEU A 208 6.64 7.65 -8.82
N ILE A 209 6.03 8.78 -8.49
CA ILE A 209 4.62 8.89 -8.13
C ILE A 209 3.92 9.69 -9.21
N ARG A 210 2.87 9.12 -9.81
CA ARG A 210 2.06 9.79 -10.83
C ARG A 210 1.46 11.09 -10.29
N GLN A 211 1.58 12.19 -11.03
CA GLN A 211 1.07 13.49 -10.58
C GLN A 211 -0.46 13.61 -10.62
N ASP A 212 -1.10 12.85 -11.51
CA ASP A 212 -2.55 12.91 -11.69
C ASP A 212 -3.33 12.16 -10.61
N ASN A 213 -2.79 11.04 -10.11
CA ASN A 213 -3.47 10.20 -9.13
C ASN A 213 -2.70 9.92 -7.83
N PHE A 214 -1.44 10.32 -7.71
CA PHE A 214 -0.54 10.04 -6.58
C PHE A 214 -0.17 8.55 -6.40
N PHE A 215 -0.31 7.73 -7.44
CA PHE A 215 0.04 6.32 -7.37
C PHE A 215 1.54 6.10 -7.60
N VAL A 216 2.20 5.41 -6.67
CA VAL A 216 3.61 5.01 -6.82
C VAL A 216 3.69 3.91 -7.89
N THR A 217 4.30 4.19 -9.03
CA THR A 217 4.39 3.21 -10.14
C THR A 217 5.73 2.49 -10.17
N HIS A 218 6.77 3.12 -9.63
CA HIS A 218 8.14 2.67 -9.76
C HIS A 218 8.95 3.07 -8.54
N VAL A 219 9.83 2.16 -8.09
CA VAL A 219 10.76 2.37 -6.99
C VAL A 219 12.13 1.83 -7.37
N ASP A 220 13.13 2.70 -7.41
CA ASP A 220 14.54 2.31 -7.47
C ASP A 220 15.09 2.21 -6.04
N TYR A 221 15.76 1.11 -5.72
CA TYR A 221 16.44 0.88 -4.44
C TYR A 221 17.95 1.02 -4.65
N LEU A 222 18.56 1.89 -3.86
CA LEU A 222 19.93 2.33 -4.03
C LEU A 222 20.79 1.93 -2.83
N ASP A 223 22.03 1.53 -3.08
CA ASP A 223 23.02 1.30 -2.03
C ASP A 223 23.56 2.61 -1.44
N GLN A 224 24.45 2.51 -0.45
CA GLN A 224 25.07 3.68 0.19
C GLN A 224 25.94 4.55 -0.75
N LYS A 225 26.31 4.02 -1.91
CA LYS A 225 27.09 4.72 -2.94
C LYS A 225 26.19 5.25 -4.07
N GLY A 226 24.87 5.08 -3.98
CA GLY A 226 23.91 5.48 -5.00
C GLY A 226 23.81 4.52 -6.18
N ALA A 227 24.37 3.31 -6.10
CA ALA A 227 24.25 2.31 -7.16
C ALA A 227 22.86 1.63 -7.11
N LEU A 228 22.25 1.41 -8.27
CA LEU A 228 20.97 0.71 -8.38
C LEU A 228 21.13 -0.77 -8.03
N VAL A 229 20.47 -1.20 -6.95
CA VAL A 229 20.49 -2.59 -6.49
C VAL A 229 19.27 -3.34 -6.99
N LYS A 230 18.09 -2.74 -6.82
CA LYS A 230 16.81 -3.36 -7.15
C LYS A 230 15.88 -2.30 -7.76
N ARG A 231 15.01 -2.73 -8.67
CA ARG A 231 13.91 -1.92 -9.20
C ARG A 231 12.60 -2.65 -9.03
N GLN A 232 11.60 -1.97 -8.49
CA GLN A 232 10.23 -2.45 -8.44
C GLN A 232 9.36 -1.59 -9.36
N THR A 233 8.56 -2.24 -10.19
CA THR A 233 7.57 -1.58 -11.08
C THR A 233 6.19 -2.18 -10.84
N ARG A 234 5.16 -1.36 -10.98
CA ARG A 234 3.75 -1.73 -10.84
C ARG A 234 3.05 -1.61 -12.19
N HIS A 235 2.29 -2.64 -12.56
CA HIS A 235 1.62 -2.81 -13.84
C HIS A 235 0.15 -3.19 -13.63
N ASP A 236 -0.64 -3.19 -14.70
CA ASP A 236 -2.09 -3.43 -14.64
C ASP A 236 -2.79 -2.50 -13.64
N ILE A 237 -2.43 -1.21 -13.71
CA ILE A 237 -2.87 -0.18 -12.78
C ILE A 237 -4.28 0.27 -13.15
N HIS A 238 -5.21 0.15 -12.20
CA HIS A 238 -6.60 0.55 -12.40
C HIS A 238 -7.22 1.10 -11.11
N GLN A 239 -8.25 1.90 -11.27
CA GLN A 239 -9.04 2.47 -10.18
C GLN A 239 -10.01 1.41 -9.65
N VAL A 240 -10.11 1.27 -8.33
CA VAL A 240 -10.87 0.20 -7.66
C VAL A 240 -12.01 0.73 -6.80
N ASN A 241 -11.83 1.85 -6.09
CA ASN A 241 -12.90 2.49 -5.34
C ASN A 241 -12.58 3.96 -5.05
N GLY A 242 -13.46 4.88 -5.45
CA GLY A 242 -13.23 6.32 -5.31
C GLY A 242 -11.87 6.69 -5.92
N GLU A 243 -11.05 7.47 -5.22
CA GLU A 243 -9.71 7.86 -5.69
C GLU A 243 -8.64 6.75 -5.55
N MET A 244 -9.01 5.55 -5.09
CA MET A 244 -8.06 4.47 -4.84
C MET A 244 -7.68 3.74 -6.12
N TRP A 245 -6.36 3.65 -6.35
CA TRP A 245 -5.75 2.88 -7.42
C TRP A 245 -5.04 1.64 -6.88
N ARG A 246 -4.97 0.61 -7.70
CA ARG A 246 -4.23 -0.63 -7.41
C ARG A 246 -3.52 -1.12 -8.66
N ALA A 247 -2.48 -1.90 -8.42
CA ALA A 247 -1.80 -2.71 -9.43
C ALA A 247 -2.10 -4.18 -9.17
N ASP A 248 -2.34 -4.92 -10.24
CA ASP A 248 -2.52 -6.38 -10.20
C ASP A 248 -1.26 -7.13 -10.64
N MET A 249 -0.21 -6.41 -11.02
CA MET A 249 1.09 -7.00 -11.30
C MET A 249 2.20 -6.10 -10.75
N MET A 250 3.18 -6.73 -10.11
CA MET A 250 4.40 -6.09 -9.65
C MET A 250 5.61 -6.89 -10.14
N MET A 251 6.63 -6.20 -10.61
CA MET A 251 7.89 -6.81 -11.03
C MET A 251 9.03 -6.23 -10.22
N ALA A 252 9.85 -7.10 -9.64
CA ALA A 252 11.09 -6.77 -8.98
C ALA A 252 12.28 -7.32 -9.78
N GLU A 253 13.23 -6.46 -10.09
CA GLU A 253 14.47 -6.80 -10.80
C GLU A 253 15.67 -6.46 -9.93
N ASN A 254 16.55 -7.43 -9.71
CA ASN A 254 17.77 -7.24 -8.94
C ASN A 254 18.97 -7.22 -9.87
N PHE A 255 19.70 -6.11 -9.85
CA PHE A 255 20.80 -5.83 -10.78
C PHE A 255 22.12 -6.46 -10.32
N LEU A 256 22.21 -6.91 -9.07
CA LEU A 256 23.42 -7.54 -8.54
C LEU A 256 23.52 -9.02 -8.90
N ASN A 257 22.40 -9.74 -8.86
CA ASN A 257 22.33 -11.17 -9.15
C ASN A 257 21.62 -11.48 -10.49
N HIS A 258 21.06 -10.46 -11.16
CA HIS A 258 20.26 -10.59 -12.38
C HIS A 258 19.02 -11.47 -12.24
N HIS A 259 18.51 -11.63 -11.01
CA HIS A 259 17.26 -12.30 -10.75
C HIS A 259 16.08 -11.35 -10.94
N ARG A 260 14.91 -11.94 -11.22
CA ARG A 260 13.65 -11.22 -11.37
C ARG A 260 12.55 -11.98 -10.65
N SER A 261 11.61 -11.25 -10.07
CA SER A 261 10.37 -11.83 -9.55
C SER A 261 9.16 -11.05 -10.07
N ILE A 262 8.11 -11.76 -10.42
CA ILE A 262 6.83 -11.18 -10.84
C ILE A 262 5.77 -11.68 -9.86
N LEU A 263 5.13 -10.75 -9.15
CA LEU A 263 3.96 -11.01 -8.33
C LEU A 263 2.73 -10.56 -9.09
N LYS A 264 1.79 -11.45 -9.32
CA LYS A 264 0.49 -11.19 -9.93
C LYS A 264 -0.62 -11.42 -8.90
N VAL A 265 -1.58 -10.51 -8.86
CA VAL A 265 -2.83 -10.67 -8.10
C VAL A 265 -3.85 -11.28 -9.03
N ASP A 266 -4.21 -12.54 -8.77
CA ASP A 266 -5.15 -13.30 -9.59
C ASP A 266 -6.60 -12.99 -9.21
N ARG A 267 -6.82 -12.63 -7.93
CA ARG A 267 -8.13 -12.23 -7.41
C ARG A 267 -7.93 -11.27 -6.24
N ARG A 268 -8.75 -10.21 -6.18
CA ARG A 268 -8.82 -9.28 -5.03
C ARG A 268 -10.27 -9.07 -4.60
N VAL A 269 -10.52 -9.11 -3.30
CA VAL A 269 -11.85 -8.89 -2.70
C VAL A 269 -11.74 -7.91 -1.54
N TYR A 270 -12.66 -6.94 -1.49
CA TYR A 270 -12.79 -5.96 -0.43
C TYR A 270 -14.02 -6.26 0.44
N SER A 271 -13.87 -7.14 1.43
CA SER A 271 -14.96 -7.50 2.34
C SER A 271 -14.44 -8.10 3.64
N SER A 272 -15.09 -7.76 4.75
CA SER A 272 -14.85 -8.37 6.05
C SER A 272 -15.11 -9.87 6.06
N ASP A 273 -16.02 -10.36 5.22
CA ASP A 273 -16.42 -11.78 5.15
C ASP A 273 -15.26 -12.67 4.66
N TYR A 274 -14.38 -12.10 3.84
CA TYR A 274 -13.19 -12.77 3.32
C TYR A 274 -11.98 -12.63 4.27
N VAL A 275 -12.08 -11.77 5.29
CA VAL A 275 -10.99 -11.46 6.23
C VAL A 275 -11.51 -11.51 7.68
N PRO A 276 -12.03 -12.66 8.13
CA PRO A 276 -12.48 -12.82 9.52
C PRO A 276 -11.28 -12.84 10.47
N GLU A 277 -11.50 -12.41 11.72
CA GLU A 277 -10.42 -12.18 12.68
C GLU A 277 -9.61 -13.45 13.00
N PHE A 278 -10.24 -14.62 13.02
CA PHE A 278 -9.58 -15.89 13.35
C PHE A 278 -8.43 -16.26 12.39
N ILE A 279 -8.39 -15.71 11.17
CA ILE A 279 -7.30 -15.95 10.21
C ILE A 279 -5.96 -15.43 10.73
N PHE A 280 -5.98 -14.44 11.64
CA PHE A 280 -4.77 -13.88 12.24
C PHE A 280 -4.36 -14.60 13.53
N ASP A 281 -5.14 -15.59 13.99
CA ASP A 281 -4.72 -16.48 15.06
C ASP A 281 -3.89 -17.63 14.50
N ILE A 282 -2.63 -17.70 14.91
CA ILE A 282 -1.68 -18.72 14.45
C ILE A 282 -2.06 -20.12 14.96
N SER A 283 -2.84 -20.22 16.04
CA SER A 283 -3.38 -21.50 16.51
C SER A 283 -4.17 -22.23 15.40
N SER A 284 -4.77 -21.48 14.47
CA SER A 284 -5.46 -22.03 13.30
C SER A 284 -4.54 -22.71 12.28
N PHE A 285 -3.22 -22.47 12.34
CA PHE A 285 -2.20 -23.08 11.46
C PHE A 285 -1.48 -24.25 12.12
N VAL A 286 -1.64 -24.44 13.42
CA VAL A 286 -1.04 -25.56 14.17
C VAL A 286 -2.00 -26.75 14.13
N PRO A 287 -1.61 -27.92 13.58
CA PRO A 287 -2.43 -29.12 13.68
C PRO A 287 -2.68 -29.48 15.15
N ALA A 288 -3.93 -29.80 15.50
CA ALA A 288 -4.35 -30.12 16.87
C ALA A 288 -3.55 -31.26 17.54
N THR A 289 -2.88 -32.10 16.75
CA THR A 289 -2.01 -33.20 17.20
C THR A 289 -0.69 -32.76 17.85
N SER A 290 -0.48 -31.45 18.01
CA SER A 290 0.78 -30.88 18.53
C SER A 290 0.63 -30.17 19.88
N GLN A 291 -0.56 -30.19 20.46
CA GLN A 291 -0.72 -29.86 21.87
C GLN A 291 -0.15 -31.03 22.68
N PRO A 292 0.75 -30.81 23.66
CA PRO A 292 1.10 -31.87 24.59
C PRO A 292 -0.21 -32.36 25.22
N ALA A 293 -0.44 -33.67 25.14
CA ALA A 293 -1.58 -34.30 25.79
C ALA A 293 -1.61 -33.80 27.23
N ALA A 294 -2.74 -33.20 27.64
CA ALA A 294 -2.96 -32.89 29.03
C ALA A 294 -2.67 -34.16 29.83
N GLU A 295 -1.72 -34.10 30.76
CA GLU A 295 -1.44 -35.20 31.68
C GLU A 295 -2.76 -35.56 32.36
N SER A 296 -3.36 -36.67 31.94
CA SER A 296 -4.45 -37.30 32.66
C SER A 296 -3.85 -37.81 33.96
N SER A 297 -4.07 -37.07 35.04
CA SER A 297 -3.85 -37.52 36.40
C SER A 297 -4.87 -38.63 36.70
N ASP A 298 -4.60 -39.85 36.25
CA ASP A 298 -5.30 -41.02 36.73
C ASP A 298 -4.62 -41.48 38.03
N PRO A 299 -5.32 -41.48 39.17
CA PRO A 299 -4.77 -41.97 40.42
C PRO A 299 -4.65 -43.50 40.35
N ASN A 300 -3.42 -43.98 40.48
CA ASN A 300 -3.06 -45.38 40.57
C ASN A 300 -3.90 -46.10 41.65
N PRO A 301 -4.62 -47.20 41.34
CA PRO A 301 -5.29 -47.99 42.37
C PRO A 301 -4.23 -48.78 43.14
N GLU A 302 -4.12 -48.45 44.42
CA GLU A 302 -3.30 -49.11 45.42
C GLU A 302 -3.64 -50.61 45.48
N VAL A 303 -2.64 -51.44 45.17
CA VAL A 303 -2.74 -52.90 45.28
C VAL A 303 -2.69 -53.24 46.78
N ALA A 304 -3.84 -53.66 47.31
CA ALA A 304 -3.94 -54.31 48.61
C ALA A 304 -3.24 -55.66 48.58
N GLU A 305 -2.15 -55.80 49.34
CA GLU A 305 -1.52 -57.08 49.65
C GLU A 305 -2.08 -57.57 50.99
N GLU A 306 -2.93 -58.60 50.93
CA GLU A 306 -3.43 -59.33 52.09
C GLU A 306 -2.41 -60.36 52.60
N ALA A 307 -2.11 -60.21 53.90
CA ALA A 307 -1.93 -61.28 54.91
C ALA A 307 -0.61 -62.07 54.98
N PRO A 308 -0.32 -62.73 56.13
CA PRO A 308 -0.72 -62.49 57.52
C PRO A 308 0.43 -62.03 58.45
#